data_AF-A0A2V6J1S8-F1
#
_entry.id   AF-A0A2V6J1S8-F1
#
_cell.length_a   1.000
_cell.length_b   1.000
_cell.length_c   1.000
_cell.angle_alpha   90.00
_cell.angle_beta   90.00
_cell.angle_gamma   90.00
#
_symmetry.space_group_name_H-M   'P 1'
#
loop_
_entity.id
_entity.type
_entity.pdbx_description
1 polymer ?
#
loop_
_entity_poly.entity_id
_entity_poly.type
_entity_poly.pdbx_seq_one_letter_code
_entity_poly.pdbx_strand_id
1 'polypeptide(L)'
;MISNATRRATLRSIHLIFSIPIIGYIYSPFAELPNYASVVRYIAFPAILLSGLWMYAGAFFAVIGVAVWLGANQLFGYGVAILSLAVLLVARKIWLVIRARQSKASA
;
A
#
# COMPACT_ATOMS: atom_id res chain seq x y z
N MET A 1 -2.90 -24.78 7.87
CA MET A 1 -2.20 -23.91 6.88
C MET A 1 -3.22 -23.36 5.90
N ILE A 2 -3.24 -22.04 5.67
CA ILE A 2 -4.10 -21.43 4.63
C ILE A 2 -3.47 -21.69 3.25
N SER A 3 -4.28 -22.09 2.27
CA SER A 3 -3.78 -22.31 0.91
C SER A 3 -3.35 -21.00 0.24
N ASN A 4 -2.40 -21.06 -0.69
CA ASN A 4 -1.96 -19.89 -1.45
C ASN A 4 -3.10 -19.25 -2.26
N ALA A 5 -4.04 -20.06 -2.74
CA ALA A 5 -5.24 -19.58 -3.45
C ALA A 5 -6.16 -18.81 -2.50
N THR A 6 -6.46 -19.38 -1.33
CA THR A 6 -7.26 -18.74 -0.28
C THR A 6 -6.62 -17.42 0.16
N ARG A 7 -5.32 -17.39 0.42
CA ARG A 7 -4.59 -16.14 0.79
C ARG A 7 -4.75 -15.04 -0.26
N ARG A 8 -4.58 -15.36 -1.55
CA ARG A 8 -4.75 -14.38 -2.64
C ARG A 8 -6.18 -13.89 -2.76
N ALA A 9 -7.16 -14.80 -2.63
CA ALA A 9 -8.57 -14.44 -2.66
C ALA A 9 -8.91 -13.47 -1.52
N THR A 10 -8.49 -13.78 -0.28
CA THR A 10 -8.72 -12.91 0.88
C THR A 10 -8.12 -11.52 0.70
N LEU A 11 -6.84 -11.42 0.31
CA LEU A 11 -6.19 -10.12 0.11
C LEU A 11 -6.87 -9.31 -0.99
N ARG A 12 -7.29 -9.95 -2.09
CA ARG A 12 -8.01 -9.29 -3.18
C ARG A 12 -9.38 -8.79 -2.71
N SER A 13 -10.13 -9.60 -1.97
CA SER A 13 -11.44 -9.19 -1.45
C SER A 13 -11.33 -7.99 -0.51
N ILE A 14 -10.33 -7.99 0.38
CA ILE A 14 -10.04 -6.83 1.24
C ILE A 14 -9.74 -5.60 0.37
N HIS A 15 -8.85 -5.73 -0.61
CA HIS A 15 -8.49 -4.64 -1.49
C HIS A 15 -9.71 -4.04 -2.22
N LEU A 16 -10.59 -4.89 -2.76
CA LEU A 16 -11.80 -4.46 -3.46
C LEU A 16 -12.82 -3.80 -2.53
N ILE A 17 -13.06 -4.37 -1.35
CA ILE A 17 -14.03 -3.82 -0.39
C ILE A 17 -13.58 -2.43 0.10
N PHE A 18 -12.30 -2.29 0.46
CA PHE A 18 -11.79 -1.01 0.96
C PHE A 18 -11.62 0.05 -0.14
N SER A 19 -11.58 -0.33 -1.42
CA SER A 19 -11.66 0.63 -2.54
C SER A 19 -12.99 1.39 -2.58
N ILE A 20 -14.09 0.79 -2.10
CA ILE A 20 -15.42 1.40 -2.16
C ILE A 20 -15.47 2.73 -1.38
N PRO A 21 -15.04 2.81 -0.10
CA PRO A 21 -14.92 4.09 0.60
C PRO A 21 -14.04 5.11 -0.12
N ILE A 22 -12.95 4.70 -0.76
CA ILE A 22 -12.08 5.66 -1.47
C ILE A 22 -12.79 6.25 -2.68
N ILE A 23 -13.47 5.41 -3.47
CA ILE A 23 -14.28 5.84 -4.61
C ILE A 23 -15.37 6.80 -4.13
N GLY A 24 -16.09 6.44 -3.06
CA GLY A 24 -17.10 7.29 -2.45
C GLY A 24 -16.56 8.66 -2.07
N TYR A 25 -15.37 8.72 -1.47
CA TYR A 25 -14.72 9.97 -1.10
C TYR A 25 -14.28 10.82 -2.30
N ILE A 26 -13.82 10.19 -3.39
CA ILE A 26 -13.39 10.91 -4.60
C ILE A 26 -14.58 11.60 -5.27
N TYR A 27 -15.75 10.97 -5.26
CA TYR A 27 -16.94 11.45 -5.99
C TYR A 27 -17.99 12.13 -5.10
N SER A 28 -17.78 12.24 -3.78
CA SER A 28 -18.73 12.94 -2.91
C SER A 28 -18.47 14.45 -2.86
N PRO A 29 -19.48 15.27 -2.56
CA PRO A 29 -19.25 16.64 -2.12
C PRO A 29 -18.50 16.62 -0.78
N PHE A 30 -17.25 17.10 -0.78
CA PHE A 30 -16.39 17.09 0.42
C PHE A 30 -16.97 17.90 1.59
N ALA A 31 -17.73 18.95 1.30
CA ALA A 31 -18.32 19.84 2.30
C ALA A 31 -19.36 19.15 3.20
N GLU A 32 -19.96 18.05 2.73
CA GLU A 32 -21.06 17.37 3.42
C GLU A 32 -20.59 16.18 4.29
N LEU A 33 -19.31 15.80 4.20
CA LEU A 33 -18.78 14.56 4.78
C LEU A 33 -17.51 14.77 5.62
N PRO A 34 -17.55 15.57 6.70
CA PRO A 34 -16.37 15.92 7.49
C PRO A 34 -15.66 14.70 8.12
N ASN A 35 -16.41 13.65 8.46
CA ASN A 35 -15.85 12.44 9.06
C ASN A 35 -15.26 11.45 8.04
N TYR A 36 -15.58 11.61 6.76
CA TYR A 36 -15.26 10.63 5.72
C TYR A 36 -13.79 10.71 5.30
N ALA A 37 -13.21 11.92 5.36
CA ALA A 37 -11.78 12.15 5.13
C ALA A 37 -10.90 11.34 6.10
N SER A 38 -11.26 11.31 7.39
CA SER A 38 -10.51 10.56 8.41
C SER A 38 -10.57 9.05 8.18
N VAL A 39 -11.75 8.52 7.85
CA VAL A 39 -11.93 7.09 7.55
C VAL A 39 -11.09 6.69 6.34
N VAL A 40 -11.11 7.47 5.26
CA VAL A 40 -10.32 7.16 4.07
C VAL A 40 -8.83 7.25 4.35
N ARG A 41 -8.38 8.29 5.06
CA ARG A 41 -6.96 8.56 5.32
C ARG A 41 -6.31 7.52 6.24
N TYR A 42 -7.01 7.09 7.29
CA TYR A 42 -6.43 6.27 8.35
C TYR A 42 -6.88 4.81 8.35
N ILE A 43 -7.96 4.47 7.63
CA ILE A 43 -8.49 3.10 7.59
C ILE A 43 -8.46 2.56 6.17
N ALA A 44 -9.20 3.18 5.24
CA ALA A 44 -9.40 2.60 3.91
C ALA A 44 -8.11 2.58 3.09
N PHE A 45 -7.40 3.71 3.02
CA PHE A 45 -6.17 3.79 2.25
C PHE A 45 -5.05 2.88 2.81
N PRO A 46 -4.76 2.87 4.14
CA PRO A 46 -3.81 1.91 4.69
C PRO A 46 -4.17 0.45 4.43
N ALA A 47 -5.46 0.09 4.49
CA ALA A 47 -5.92 -1.28 4.21
C ALA A 47 -5.70 -1.69 2.73
N ILE A 48 -5.99 -0.79 1.78
CA ILE A 48 -5.69 -1.01 0.35
C ILE A 48 -4.20 -1.10 0.11
N LEU A 49 -3.42 -0.18 0.68
CA LEU A 49 -1.97 -0.14 0.53
C LEU A 49 -1.35 -1.44 1.05
N LEU A 50 -1.77 -1.90 2.23
CA LEU A 50 -1.31 -3.15 2.82
C LEU A 50 -1.65 -4.34 1.93
N SER A 51 -2.92 -4.51 1.57
CA SER A 51 -3.38 -5.65 0.78
C SER A 51 -2.74 -5.67 -0.61
N GLY A 52 -2.63 -4.52 -1.27
CA GLY A 52 -2.01 -4.37 -2.58
C GLY A 52 -0.52 -4.70 -2.54
N LEU A 53 0.25 -4.05 -1.67
CA LEU A 53 1.68 -4.34 -1.54
C LEU A 53 1.93 -5.79 -1.11
N TRP A 54 1.05 -6.39 -0.30
CA TRP A 54 1.23 -7.78 0.09
C TRP A 54 1.01 -8.75 -1.08
N MET A 55 0.11 -8.42 -2.00
CA MET A 55 -0.13 -9.20 -3.22
C MET A 55 1.04 -9.09 -4.22
N TYR A 56 1.61 -7.90 -4.42
CA TYR A 56 2.60 -7.65 -5.49
C TYR A 56 4.06 -7.60 -5.02
N ALA A 57 4.29 -7.15 -3.78
CA ALA A 57 5.61 -6.90 -3.23
C ALA A 57 5.99 -7.85 -2.08
N GLY A 58 5.01 -8.51 -1.46
CA GLY A 58 5.19 -9.40 -0.32
C GLY A 58 4.92 -8.73 1.02
N ALA A 59 4.81 -9.53 2.09
CA ALA A 59 4.36 -9.07 3.41
C ALA A 59 5.26 -7.97 3.99
N PHE A 60 6.57 -8.16 3.86
CA PHE A 60 7.58 -7.25 4.39
C PHE A 60 7.44 -5.82 3.83
N PHE A 61 7.38 -5.70 2.49
CA PHE A 61 7.19 -4.42 1.84
C PHE A 61 5.80 -3.81 2.11
N ALA A 62 4.78 -4.63 2.34
CA ALA A 62 3.47 -4.16 2.70
C ALA A 62 3.45 -3.47 4.07
N VAL A 63 4.04 -4.11 5.08
CA VAL A 63 4.14 -3.54 6.43
C VAL A 63 4.99 -2.26 6.42
N ILE A 64 6.15 -2.29 5.76
CA ILE A 64 7.00 -1.10 5.62
C ILE A 64 6.26 0.02 4.89
N GLY A 65 5.58 -0.29 3.79
CA GLY A 65 4.83 0.71 3.03
C GLY A 65 3.77 1.42 3.86
N VAL A 66 3.02 0.67 4.68
CA VAL A 66 2.03 1.26 5.59
C VAL A 66 2.69 2.09 6.69
N ALA A 67 3.75 1.59 7.32
CA ALA A 67 4.45 2.32 8.37
C ALA A 67 5.04 3.64 7.84
N VAL A 68 5.70 3.59 6.68
CA VAL A 68 6.25 4.75 5.99
C VAL A 68 5.14 5.73 5.59
N TRP A 69 4.03 5.24 5.04
CA TRP A 69 2.89 6.08 4.71
C TRP A 69 2.36 6.83 5.93
N LEU A 70 2.08 6.13 7.03
CA LEU A 70 1.52 6.74 8.23
C LEU A 70 2.51 7.74 8.85
N GLY A 71 3.78 7.36 8.99
CA GLY A 71 4.81 8.23 9.54
C GLY A 71 5.01 9.48 8.69
N ALA A 72 5.16 9.33 7.37
CA ALA A 72 5.33 10.46 6.47
C ALA A 72 4.11 11.39 6.45
N ASN A 73 2.91 10.80 6.44
CA ASN A 73 1.66 11.56 6.40
C ASN A 73 1.37 12.33 7.70
N GLN A 74 1.77 11.79 8.85
CA GLN A 74 1.62 12.45 10.15
C GLN A 74 2.66 13.55 10.38
N LEU A 75 3.91 13.33 9.95
CA LEU A 75 5.01 14.26 10.22
C LEU A 75 5.18 15.34 9.15
N PHE A 76 4.91 15.01 7.88
CA PHE A 76 5.26 15.86 6.74
C PHE A 76 4.10 16.09 5.75
N GLY A 77 2.94 15.48 5.99
CA GLY A 77 1.75 15.61 5.16
C GLY A 77 1.71 14.67 3.94
N TYR A 78 0.64 14.81 3.15
CA TYR A 78 0.28 13.86 2.10
C TYR A 78 1.29 13.81 0.95
N GLY A 79 1.87 14.95 0.55
CA GLY A 79 2.81 15.02 -0.58
C GLY A 79 4.05 14.17 -0.33
N VAL A 80 4.64 14.31 0.87
CA VAL A 80 5.79 13.51 1.29
C VAL A 80 5.44 12.04 1.43
N ALA A 81 4.23 11.73 1.91
CA ALA A 81 3.75 10.35 1.99
C ALA A 81 3.68 9.67 0.62
N ILE A 82 3.18 10.35 -0.42
CA ILE A 82 3.15 9.82 -1.80
C ILE A 82 4.58 9.59 -2.32
N LEU A 83 5.46 10.58 -2.14
CA LEU A 83 6.86 10.47 -2.58
C LEU A 83 7.58 9.31 -1.89
N SER A 84 7.34 9.12 -0.59
CA SER A 84 7.95 8.04 0.19
C SER A 84 7.57 6.65 -0.34
N LEU A 85 6.32 6.46 -0.78
CA LEU A 85 5.88 5.20 -1.40
C LEU A 85 6.53 4.99 -2.77
N ALA A 86 6.63 6.04 -3.58
CA ALA A 86 7.33 5.97 -4.87
C ALA A 86 8.80 5.58 -4.68
N VAL A 87 9.49 6.21 -3.73
CA VAL A 87 10.88 5.90 -3.37
C VAL A 87 11.02 4.45 -2.90
N LEU A 88 10.11 3.96 -2.05
CA LEU A 88 10.12 2.57 -1.59
C LEU A 88 10.03 1.57 -2.75
N LEU A 89 9.16 1.83 -3.73
CA LEU A 89 8.98 0.96 -4.89
C LEU A 89 10.18 0.99 -5.83
N VAL A 90 10.78 2.17 -6.05
CA VAL A 90 12.02 2.32 -6.83
C VAL A 90 13.18 1.60 -6.14
N ALA A 91 13.37 1.80 -4.84
CA ALA A 91 14.39 1.13 -4.05
C ALA A 91 14.24 -0.39 -4.11
N ARG A 92 13.00 -0.91 -3.98
CA ARG A 92 12.71 -2.34 -4.16
C ARG A 92 13.11 -2.82 -5.55
N LYS A 93 12.76 -2.09 -6.60
CA LYS A 93 13.10 -2.46 -7.99
C LYS A 93 14.62 -2.54 -8.18
N ILE A 94 15.35 -1.53 -7.72
CA ILE A 94 16.81 -1.47 -7.79
C ILE A 94 17.42 -2.66 -7.05
N TRP A 95 16.97 -2.94 -5.82
CA TRP A 95 17.42 -4.07 -5.02
C TRP A 95 17.24 -5.42 -5.75
N LEU A 96 16.06 -5.65 -6.32
CA LEU A 96 15.79 -6.90 -7.06
C LEU A 96 16.69 -7.05 -8.30
N VAL A 97 16.98 -5.95 -9.00
CA VAL A 97 17.91 -5.95 -10.13
C VAL A 97 19.33 -6.29 -9.68
N ILE A 98 19.82 -5.69 -8.59
CA ILE A 98 21.15 -5.97 -8.04
C ILE A 98 21.25 -7.44 -7.64
N ARG A 99 20.27 -7.96 -6.90
CA ARG A 99 20.24 -9.36 -6.45
C ARG A 99 20.27 -10.33 -7.63
N ALA A 100 19.50 -10.05 -8.69
CA ALA A 100 19.47 -10.88 -9.89
C ALA A 100 20.80 -10.86 -10.67
N ARG A 101 21.56 -9.77 -10.61
CA ARG A 101 22.90 -9.69 -11.22
C ARG A 101 23.91 -10.51 -10.42
N GLN A 102 23.89 -10.42 -9.09
CA GLN A 102 24.79 -11.18 -8.22
C GLN A 102 24.56 -12.70 -8.36
N SER A 103 23.31 -13.15 -8.43
CA SER A 103 23.03 -14.59 -8.60
C SER A 103 23.57 -15.16 -9.92
N LYS A 104 23.65 -14.35 -10.99
CA LYS A 104 24.22 -14.77 -12.27
C LYS A 104 25.75 -14.78 -12.26
N ALA A 105 26.39 -13.95 -11.44
CA ALA A 105 27.85 -13.88 -11.35
C ALA A 105 28.45 -15.01 -10.49
N SER A 106 27.62 -15.66 -9.66
CA SER A 106 28.03 -16.76 -8.78
C SER A 106 27.62 -18.16 -9.27
N ALA A 107 27.01 -18.25 -10.46
CA ALA A 107 26.57 -19.50 -11.10
C ALA A 107 27.48 -19.82 -12.29
#